data_AF-A0A7C1A9P4-F1
#
_entry.id   AF-A0A7C1A9P4-F1
#
_cell.length_a   1.000
_cell.length_b   1.000
_cell.length_c   1.000
_cell.angle_alpha   90.00
_cell.angle_beta   90.00
_cell.angle_gamma   90.00
#
_symmetry.space_group_name_H-M   'P 1'
#
loop_
_entity.id
_entity.type
_entity.pdbx_description
1 polymer ?
#
loop_
_entity_poly.entity_id
_entity_poly.type
_entity_poly.pdbx_seq_one_letter_code
_entity_poly.pdbx_strand_id
1 'polypeptide(L)' 'MKIIILNLSKISFAVLILMFLLSGCSTNPVLPIINTFNANPTTLDFGNSTTLSWEVSGADTVSIDQGIGIVTASGTI' A
#
# COMPACT_ATOMS: atom_id res chain seq x y z
N MET A 1 10.84 7.27 53.49
CA MET A 1 11.83 7.17 52.39
C MET A 1 11.51 6.07 51.36
N LYS A 2 11.11 4.84 51.79
CA LYS A 2 10.86 3.68 50.90
C LYS A 2 9.64 3.81 49.96
N ILE A 3 8.57 4.50 50.38
CA ILE A 3 7.34 4.72 49.58
C ILE A 3 7.57 5.68 48.40
N ILE A 4 8.45 6.68 48.56
CA ILE A 4 8.76 7.68 47.54
C ILE A 4 9.57 7.03 46.39
N ILE A 5 10.49 6.13 46.73
CA ILE A 5 11.31 5.38 45.76
C ILE A 5 10.46 4.42 44.92
N LEU A 6 9.47 3.75 45.54
CA LEU A 6 8.53 2.88 44.84
C LEU A 6 7.61 3.63 43.87
N ASN A 7 7.25 4.88 44.17
CA ASN A 7 6.47 5.72 43.24
C ASN A 7 7.34 6.24 42.08
N LEU A 8 8.60 6.62 42.35
CA LEU A 8 9.54 7.09 41.33
C LEU A 8 9.92 5.98 40.33
N SER A 9 10.09 4.74 40.79
CA SER A 9 10.36 3.59 39.90
C SER A 9 9.16 3.23 39.02
N LYS A 10 7.93 3.29 39.57
CA LYS A 10 6.67 3.05 38.83
C LYS A 10 6.43 4.11 37.76
N ILE A 11 6.69 5.39 38.08
CA ILE A 11 6.58 6.50 37.13
C ILE A 11 7.62 6.34 36.01
N SER A 12 8.86 6.00 36.35
CA SER A 12 9.93 5.78 35.35
C SER A 12 9.59 4.64 34.38
N PHE A 13 9.07 3.52 34.89
CA PHE A 13 8.66 2.38 34.05
C PHE A 13 7.50 2.73 33.10
N ALA A 14 6.51 3.47 33.60
CA ALA A 14 5.38 3.93 32.79
C ALA A 14 5.82 4.91 31.68
N VAL A 15 6.78 5.79 31.97
CA VAL A 15 7.35 6.73 30.98
C VAL A 15 8.16 5.98 29.91
N LEU A 16 8.93 4.96 30.30
CA LEU A 16 9.68 4.13 29.36
C LEU A 16 8.74 3.33 28.42
N ILE A 17 7.68 2.74 28.97
CA ILE A 17 6.65 2.02 28.20
C ILE A 17 5.96 2.95 27.20
N LEU A 18 5.61 4.17 27.63
CA LEU A 18 4.98 5.16 26.75
C LEU A 18 5.91 5.59 25.60
N MET A 19 7.20 5.78 25.87
CA MET A 19 8.19 6.13 24.84
C MET A 19 8.44 4.99 23.84
N PHE A 20 8.43 3.72 24.28
CA PHE A 20 8.54 2.56 23.39
C PHE A 20 7.30 2.42 22.49
N LEU A 21 6.10 2.65 23.02
CA LEU A 21 4.83 2.58 22.28
C LEU A 21 4.64 3.74 21.27
N LEU A 22 5.37 4.84 21.42
CA LEU A 22 5.32 6.01 20.54
C LEU A 22 6.29 5.93 19.35
N SER A 23 6.94 4.78 19.12
CA SER A 23 7.75 4.52 17.91
C SER A 23 6.81 4.44 16.70
N GLY A 24 6.46 5.60 16.16
CA GLY A 24 5.46 5.75 15.10
C GLY A 24 5.80 5.01 13.81
N CYS A 25 4.76 4.53 13.13
CA CYS A 25 4.87 4.00 11.77
C CYS A 25 5.31 5.15 10.84
N SER A 26 6.47 5.02 10.20
CA SER A 26 6.89 5.94 9.14
C SER A 26 6.15 5.56 7.87
N THR A 27 4.99 6.18 7.63
CA THR A 27 4.27 6.02 6.36
C THR A 27 4.84 7.03 5.38
N ASN A 28 5.90 6.66 4.66
CA ASN A 28 6.25 7.39 3.44
C ASN A 28 5.12 7.12 2.44
N PRO A 29 4.29 8.11 2.07
CA PRO A 29 3.14 7.86 1.22
C PRO A 29 3.65 7.42 -0.16
N VAL A 30 3.52 6.13 -0.47
CA VAL A 30 3.83 5.60 -1.80
C VAL A 30 2.70 6.04 -2.71
N LEU A 31 3.01 6.92 -3.65
CA LEU A 31 2.04 7.33 -4.66
C LEU A 31 1.80 6.18 -5.64
N PRO A 32 0.57 6.00 -6.14
CA PRO A 32 0.29 5.06 -7.21
C PRO A 32 1.10 5.39 -8.48
N ILE A 33 1.74 4.39 -9.06
CA ILE A 33 2.49 4.50 -10.33
C ILE A 33 2.02 3.38 -11.26
N ILE A 34 1.68 3.74 -12.50
CA ILE A 34 1.46 2.78 -13.57
C ILE A 34 2.83 2.47 -14.18
N ASN A 35 3.36 1.29 -13.90
CA ASN A 35 4.66 0.84 -14.41
C ASN A 35 4.52 0.45 -15.89
N THR A 36 3.49 -0.32 -16.22
CA THR A 36 3.17 -0.73 -17.60
C THR A 36 1.67 -0.79 -17.83
N PHE A 37 1.25 -0.48 -19.05
CA PHE A 37 -0.12 -0.68 -19.55
C PHE A 37 -0.05 -0.81 -21.07
N ASN A 38 -0.23 -2.03 -21.59
CA ASN A 38 0.03 -2.34 -22.99
C ASN A 38 -1.02 -3.28 -23.58
N ALA A 39 -1.41 -3.05 -24.82
CA ALA A 39 -2.25 -3.94 -25.61
C ALA A 39 -1.41 -4.63 -26.69
N ASN A 40 -1.57 -5.93 -26.88
CA ASN A 40 -0.91 -6.69 -27.95
C ASN A 40 -1.89 -7.66 -28.64
N PRO A 41 -2.17 -7.48 -29.95
CA PRO A 41 -1.62 -6.45 -30.84
C PRO A 41 -2.22 -5.06 -30.61
N THR A 42 -1.47 -4.01 -31.00
CA THR A 42 -1.91 -2.60 -30.88
C THR A 42 -2.87 -2.16 -31.97
N THR A 43 -2.93 -2.90 -33.07
CA THR A 43 -3.87 -2.70 -34.18
C THR A 43 -4.65 -3.99 -34.41
N LEU A 44 -5.97 -3.85 -34.59
CA LEU A 44 -6.88 -4.96 -34.79
C LEU A 44 -7.71 -4.73 -36.05
N ASP A 45 -7.84 -5.77 -36.87
CA ASP A 45 -8.91 -5.84 -37.85
C ASP A 45 -10.24 -6.11 -37.14
N PHE A 46 -11.33 -5.77 -37.82
CA PHE A 46 -12.68 -5.95 -37.28
C PHE A 46 -12.93 -7.41 -36.88
N GLY A 47 -13.41 -7.61 -35.65
CA GLY A 47 -13.73 -8.93 -35.09
C GLY A 47 -12.56 -9.63 -34.38
N ASN A 48 -11.35 -9.08 -34.42
CA ASN A 48 -10.21 -9.61 -33.67
C ASN A 48 -10.16 -9.09 -32.23
N SER A 49 -9.44 -9.81 -31.37
CA SER A 49 -9.19 -9.46 -29.96
C SER A 49 -7.73 -9.09 -29.72
N THR A 50 -7.48 -8.28 -28.69
CA THR A 50 -6.14 -7.96 -28.18
C THR A 50 -6.01 -8.41 -26.74
N THR A 51 -4.79 -8.73 -26.33
CA THR A 51 -4.46 -9.01 -24.93
C THR A 51 -3.97 -7.73 -24.27
N LEU A 52 -4.60 -7.34 -23.18
CA LEU A 52 -4.19 -6.21 -22.35
C LEU A 52 -3.33 -6.73 -21.19
N SER A 53 -2.19 -6.11 -20.94
CA SER A 53 -1.32 -6.38 -19.79
C SER A 53 -1.00 -5.10 -19.03
N TRP A 54 -0.89 -5.20 -17.71
CA TRP A 54 -0.63 -4.05 -16.84
C TRP A 54 0.16 -4.40 -15.60
N GLU A 55 0.82 -3.38 -15.06
CA GLU A 55 1.54 -3.44 -13.78
C GLU A 55 1.46 -2.07 -13.10
N VAL A 56 0.95 -2.04 -11.87
CA VAL A 56 0.77 -0.84 -11.04
C VAL A 56 1.41 -1.08 -9.68
N SER A 57 2.09 -0.06 -9.15
CA SER A 57 2.69 -0.08 -7.82
C SER A 57 2.12 1.04 -6.95
N GLY A 58 2.08 0.85 -5.62
CA GLY A 58 1.63 1.88 -4.69
C GLY A 58 0.13 2.22 -4.73
N ALA A 59 -0.69 1.44 -5.44
CA ALA A 59 -2.13 1.65 -5.51
C ALA A 59 -2.89 0.75 -4.53
N ASP A 60 -3.82 1.32 -3.76
CA ASP A 60 -4.76 0.54 -2.94
C ASP A 60 -5.82 -0.17 -3.80
N THR A 61 -6.17 0.46 -4.93
CA THR A 61 -7.17 -0.05 -5.87
C THR A 61 -6.74 0.22 -7.31
N VAL A 62 -7.02 -0.72 -8.20
CA VAL A 62 -6.80 -0.58 -9.65
C VAL A 62 -8.10 -0.95 -10.35
N SER A 63 -8.54 -0.11 -11.29
CA SER A 63 -9.70 -0.36 -12.13
C SER A 63 -9.39 -0.01 -13.58
N ILE A 64 -9.92 -0.81 -14.51
CA ILE A 64 -9.81 -0.58 -15.94
C ILE A 64 -11.22 -0.31 -16.49
N ASP A 65 -11.39 0.86 -17.10
CA ASP A 65 -12.65 1.28 -17.71
C ASP A 65 -12.99 0.44 -18.97
N GLN A 66 -14.19 0.67 -19.54
CA GLN A 66 -14.75 -0.08 -20.68
C GLN A 66 -15.19 -1.52 -20.35
N GLY A 67 -15.62 -1.75 -19.09
CA GLY A 67 -16.33 -2.97 -18.70
C GLY A 67 -15.48 -4.04 -18.01
N ILE A 68 -14.19 -3.80 -17.77
CA ILE A 68 -13.33 -4.73 -17.01
C ILE A 68 -13.52 -4.54 -15.49
N GLY A 69 -13.52 -3.30 -15.01
CA GLY A 69 -13.77 -2.98 -13.60
C GLY A 69 -12.52 -3.15 -12.72
N ILE A 70 -12.74 -3.50 -11.45
CA ILE A 70 -11.66 -3.63 -10.45
C ILE A 70 -10.82 -4.86 -10.76
N VAL A 71 -9.49 -4.69 -10.76
CA VAL A 71 -8.51 -5.73 -11.05
C VAL A 71 -7.37 -5.72 -10.02
N THR A 72 -6.55 -6.77 -10.05
CA THR A 72 -5.29 -6.82 -9.30
C THR A 72 -4.27 -5.83 -9.86
N ALA A 73 -3.27 -5.47 -9.05
CA ALA A 73 -2.23 -4.50 -9.42
C ALA A 73 -1.41 -4.90 -10.67
N SER A 74 -1.30 -6.21 -10.94
CA SER A 74 -0.71 -6.75 -12.17
C SER A 74 -1.65 -7.79 -12.76
N GLY A 75 -1.69 -7.88 -14.09
CA GLY A 75 -2.53 -8.86 -14.76
C GLY A 75 -2.39 -8.86 -16.28
N THR A 76 -3.06 -9.83 -16.88
CA THR A 76 -3.23 -9.98 -18.32
C THR A 76 -4.65 -10.47 -18.60
N ILE A 77 -5.30 -9.93 -19.63
CA ILE A 77 -6.64 -10.35 -20.08
C ILE A 77 -6.76 -10.31 -21.59
#